data_AF-A0A258FI84-F1
#
_entry.id   AF-A0A258FI84-F1
#
_cell.length_a   1.000
_cell.length_b   1.000
_cell.length_c   1.000
_cell.angle_alpha   90.00
_cell.angle_beta   90.00
_cell.angle_gamma   90.00
#
_symmetry.space_group_name_H-M   'P 1'
#
loop_
_entity.id
_entity.type
_entity.pdbx_description
1 polymer ?
#
loop_
_entity_poly.entity_id
_entity_poly.type
_entity_poly.pdbx_seq_one_letter_code
_entity_poly.pdbx_strand_id
1 'polypeptide(L)'
;MVAGVPPQWIILTPSADDEAWREAIASAVSEAELTFVDADRLSDAGREPAYNEVWLTEDALLPRQFGQKPIVVFMPRPDTAPEAVADARGTYAPHSVWQASLLLARAVDQGAEGALVVSGNQLNHIRERRFSLTDWLSIQPPRAGDVVPVRPAVRTALSLFADGAPQPGLEAVWSERIFQYDERAARDWDAAGQLDVTGRPRILVYGPYLALPAGVWRAKVRFAVDEQACKREFRIDWGTPADFQSTSVSPNAPGVYEIELEHVWPDSAMAEIRLWIMEGAFDGRLDFLGATVAYVSEPQFTLA
;
A
#
# COMPACT_ATOMS: atom_id res chain seq x y z
N MET A 1 8.72 -16.09 -36.44
CA MET A 1 7.73 -14.98 -36.44
C MET A 1 6.37 -15.52 -36.05
N VAL A 2 6.00 -15.35 -34.78
CA VAL A 2 4.61 -15.49 -34.33
C VAL A 2 3.82 -14.32 -34.94
N ALA A 3 2.94 -14.59 -35.91
CA ALA A 3 2.17 -13.53 -36.55
C ALA A 3 0.91 -13.23 -35.72
N GLY A 4 0.76 -11.97 -35.29
CA GLY A 4 -0.52 -11.41 -34.84
C GLY A 4 -0.86 -11.55 -33.36
N VAL A 5 0.12 -11.56 -32.45
CA VAL A 5 -0.17 -11.49 -31.00
C VAL A 5 -0.60 -10.07 -30.65
N PRO A 6 -1.78 -9.85 -30.05
CA PRO A 6 -2.18 -8.52 -29.60
C PRO A 6 -1.20 -7.99 -28.55
N PRO A 7 -1.09 -6.66 -28.34
CA PRO A 7 -0.16 -6.12 -27.36
C PRO A 7 -0.44 -6.70 -25.97
N GLN A 8 0.60 -7.05 -25.25
CA GLN A 8 0.51 -7.64 -23.91
C GLN A 8 1.08 -6.66 -22.89
N TRP A 9 0.49 -6.63 -21.69
CA TRP A 9 0.95 -5.75 -20.61
C TRP A 9 1.42 -6.55 -19.40
N ILE A 10 2.55 -6.15 -18.86
CA ILE A 10 3.11 -6.63 -17.60
C ILE A 10 3.19 -5.44 -16.65
N ILE A 11 2.72 -5.63 -15.42
CA ILE A 11 2.94 -4.68 -14.34
C ILE A 11 4.14 -5.17 -13.52
N LEU A 12 5.10 -4.30 -13.26
CA LEU A 12 6.19 -4.55 -12.32
C LEU A 12 6.13 -3.47 -11.24
N THR A 13 5.78 -3.84 -10.02
CA THR A 13 5.76 -2.87 -8.93
C THR A 13 7.18 -2.49 -8.53
N PRO A 14 7.41 -1.23 -8.11
CA PRO A 14 8.73 -0.79 -7.68
C PRO A 14 9.33 -1.70 -6.61
N SER A 15 10.63 -1.98 -6.74
CA SER A 15 11.37 -2.78 -5.77
C SER A 15 12.86 -2.50 -5.84
N ALA A 16 13.63 -2.93 -4.85
CA ALA A 16 15.08 -2.76 -4.91
C ALA A 16 15.76 -3.57 -6.03
N ASP A 17 15.06 -4.55 -6.60
CA ASP A 17 15.56 -5.42 -7.68
C ASP A 17 14.97 -5.01 -9.05
N ASP A 18 14.40 -3.81 -9.18
CA ASP A 18 13.62 -3.37 -10.34
C ASP A 18 14.38 -3.50 -11.67
N GLU A 19 15.62 -3.00 -11.76
CA GLU A 19 16.43 -3.10 -12.98
C GLU A 19 16.67 -4.56 -13.40
N ALA A 20 17.01 -5.42 -12.43
CA ALA A 20 17.29 -6.82 -12.70
C ALA A 20 16.03 -7.56 -13.18
N TRP A 21 14.85 -7.17 -12.70
CA TRP A 21 13.57 -7.67 -13.19
C TRP A 21 13.26 -7.17 -14.60
N ARG A 22 13.47 -5.89 -14.89
CA ARG A 22 13.30 -5.32 -16.24
C ARG A 22 14.18 -6.04 -17.27
N GLU A 23 15.44 -6.27 -16.95
CA GLU A 23 16.38 -7.04 -17.79
C GLU A 23 15.92 -8.49 -18.01
N ALA A 24 15.49 -9.17 -16.94
CA ALA A 24 15.01 -10.56 -17.04
C ALA A 24 13.75 -10.68 -17.90
N ILE A 25 12.81 -9.74 -17.76
CA ILE A 25 11.59 -9.68 -18.57
C ILE A 25 11.95 -9.38 -20.03
N ALA A 26 12.79 -8.38 -20.30
CA ALA A 26 13.21 -8.04 -21.66
C ALA A 26 13.89 -9.20 -22.37
N SER A 27 14.77 -9.94 -21.67
CA SER A 27 15.41 -11.16 -22.20
C SER A 27 14.38 -12.22 -22.56
N ALA A 28 13.42 -12.50 -21.66
CA ALA A 28 12.39 -13.51 -21.90
C ALA A 28 11.45 -13.14 -23.05
N VAL A 29 11.10 -11.85 -23.19
CA VAL A 29 10.29 -11.34 -24.31
C VAL A 29 11.05 -11.48 -25.63
N SER A 30 12.35 -11.15 -25.66
CA SER A 30 13.17 -11.30 -26.86
C SER A 30 13.35 -12.76 -27.27
N GLU A 31 13.49 -13.69 -26.32
CA GLU A 31 13.56 -15.13 -26.60
C GLU A 31 12.26 -15.67 -27.21
N ALA A 32 11.12 -15.03 -26.93
CA ALA A 32 9.82 -15.34 -27.52
C ALA A 32 9.62 -14.68 -28.92
N GLU A 33 10.64 -14.04 -29.49
CA GLU A 33 10.57 -13.27 -30.74
C GLU A 33 9.55 -12.11 -30.71
N LEU A 34 9.32 -11.53 -29.53
CA LEU A 34 8.45 -10.37 -29.32
C LEU A 34 9.29 -9.10 -29.04
N THR A 35 8.69 -7.94 -29.22
CA THR A 35 9.34 -6.64 -28.96
C THR A 35 9.04 -6.20 -27.53
N PHE A 36 10.08 -5.98 -26.73
CA PHE A 36 9.94 -5.41 -25.39
C PHE A 36 9.84 -3.89 -25.44
N VAL A 37 8.90 -3.33 -24.68
CA VAL A 37 8.70 -1.88 -24.55
C VAL A 37 8.57 -1.51 -23.08
N ASP A 38 9.43 -0.62 -22.60
CA ASP A 38 9.35 -0.07 -21.25
C ASP A 38 8.57 1.25 -21.29
N ALA A 39 7.32 1.22 -20.82
CA ALA A 39 6.42 2.36 -20.85
C ALA A 39 6.88 3.50 -19.92
N ASP A 40 7.52 3.16 -18.80
CA ASP A 40 7.96 4.14 -17.81
C ASP A 40 9.20 4.92 -18.30
N ARG A 41 9.92 4.37 -19.28
CA ARG A 41 11.15 4.96 -19.88
C ARG A 41 10.94 5.51 -21.28
N LEU A 42 9.73 5.38 -21.84
CA LEU A 42 9.41 5.90 -23.16
C LEU A 42 9.34 7.43 -23.14
N SER A 43 10.04 8.06 -24.07
CA SER A 43 9.96 9.52 -24.26
C SER A 43 8.65 9.97 -24.93
N ASP A 44 7.91 9.05 -25.56
CA ASP A 44 6.65 9.32 -26.26
C ASP A 44 5.49 8.65 -25.54
N ALA A 45 4.93 9.36 -24.55
CA ALA A 45 3.86 8.87 -23.68
C ALA A 45 2.51 8.61 -24.38
N GLY A 46 2.38 8.95 -25.68
CA GLY A 46 1.14 8.79 -26.45
C GLY A 46 1.18 7.69 -27.52
N ARG A 47 2.31 6.99 -27.66
CA ARG A 47 2.45 5.92 -28.66
C ARG A 47 1.49 4.77 -28.35
N GLU A 48 0.70 4.39 -29.34
CA GLU A 48 -0.17 3.21 -29.23
C GLU A 48 0.63 1.90 -29.24
N PRO A 49 0.28 0.91 -28.39
CA PRO A 49 0.86 -0.42 -28.42
C PRO A 49 0.60 -1.14 -29.75
N ALA A 50 1.66 -1.70 -30.35
CA ALA A 50 1.54 -2.47 -31.60
C ALA A 50 1.48 -3.98 -31.34
N TYR A 51 1.05 -4.73 -32.37
CA TYR A 51 1.09 -6.19 -32.33
C TYR A 51 2.50 -6.72 -32.10
N ASN A 52 2.59 -7.87 -31.44
CA ASN A 52 3.82 -8.53 -31.04
C ASN A 52 4.70 -7.70 -30.08
N GLU A 53 4.13 -6.72 -29.39
CA GLU A 53 4.80 -5.96 -28.34
C GLU A 53 4.36 -6.43 -26.95
N VAL A 54 5.31 -6.44 -26.02
CA VAL A 54 5.09 -6.64 -24.60
C VAL A 54 5.52 -5.38 -23.88
N TRP A 55 4.56 -4.72 -23.26
CA TRP A 55 4.72 -3.46 -22.55
C TRP A 55 4.87 -3.70 -21.06
N LEU A 56 5.84 -3.03 -20.46
CA LEU A 56 6.10 -3.05 -19.02
C LEU A 56 5.82 -1.67 -18.42
N THR A 57 5.13 -1.63 -17.29
CA THR A 57 4.91 -0.39 -16.53
C THR A 57 4.77 -0.64 -15.03
N GLU A 58 5.06 0.36 -14.22
CA GLU A 58 4.69 0.41 -12.80
C GLU A 58 3.22 0.78 -12.58
N ASP A 59 2.60 1.55 -13.50
CA ASP A 59 1.24 2.06 -13.33
C ASP A 59 0.20 1.10 -13.89
N ALA A 60 -0.45 0.37 -12.99
CA ALA A 60 -1.52 -0.55 -13.33
C ALA A 60 -2.74 0.11 -14.01
N LEU A 61 -2.86 1.45 -14.00
CA LEU A 61 -3.92 2.14 -14.76
C LEU A 61 -3.57 2.38 -16.23
N LEU A 62 -2.29 2.36 -16.61
CA LEU A 62 -1.87 2.66 -17.97
C LEU A 62 -2.45 1.70 -19.03
N PRO A 63 -2.46 0.36 -18.82
CA PRO A 63 -3.09 -0.57 -19.78
C PRO A 63 -4.57 -0.24 -20.05
N ARG A 64 -5.30 0.22 -19.03
CA ARG A 64 -6.73 0.55 -19.14
C ARG A 64 -6.99 1.73 -20.05
N GLN A 65 -6.07 2.68 -20.14
CA GLN A 65 -6.18 3.83 -21.05
C GLN A 65 -6.20 3.38 -22.52
N PHE A 66 -5.62 2.22 -22.81
CA PHE A 66 -5.63 1.58 -24.14
C PHE A 66 -6.73 0.51 -24.27
N GLY A 67 -7.63 0.38 -23.29
CA GLY A 67 -8.66 -0.66 -23.27
C GLY A 67 -8.09 -2.08 -23.12
N GLN A 68 -6.89 -2.22 -22.58
CA GLN A 68 -6.21 -3.50 -22.40
C GLN A 68 -6.11 -3.88 -20.93
N LYS A 69 -5.87 -5.16 -20.68
CA LYS A 69 -5.64 -5.71 -19.34
C LYS A 69 -4.23 -6.27 -19.23
N PRO A 70 -3.56 -6.12 -18.08
CA PRO A 70 -2.30 -6.79 -17.85
C PRO A 70 -2.53 -8.30 -17.78
N ILE A 71 -1.56 -9.04 -18.29
CA ILE A 71 -1.55 -10.51 -18.21
C ILE A 71 -0.87 -10.99 -16.93
N VAL A 72 0.12 -10.24 -16.45
CA VAL A 72 0.93 -10.58 -15.29
C VAL A 72 1.25 -9.32 -14.48
N VAL A 73 1.24 -9.47 -13.16
CA VAL A 73 1.69 -8.47 -12.20
C VAL A 73 2.80 -9.08 -11.35
N PHE A 74 3.98 -8.48 -11.34
CA PHE A 74 5.08 -8.85 -10.48
C PHE A 74 5.13 -7.91 -9.27
N MET A 75 5.10 -8.52 -8.08
CA MET A 75 5.24 -7.81 -6.80
C MET A 75 6.42 -8.36 -6.00
N PRO A 76 7.67 -8.18 -6.49
CA PRO A 76 8.80 -8.95 -5.98
C PRO A 76 9.18 -8.62 -4.53
N ARG A 77 9.17 -7.34 -4.15
CA ARG A 77 9.57 -6.89 -2.81
C ARG A 77 8.82 -5.63 -2.36
N PRO A 78 7.54 -5.76 -1.97
CA PRO A 78 6.74 -4.62 -1.50
C PRO A 78 7.38 -3.86 -0.33
N ASP A 79 8.19 -4.55 0.48
CA ASP A 79 8.90 -3.99 1.62
C ASP A 79 10.04 -3.02 1.25
N THR A 80 10.51 -3.04 0.00
CA THR A 80 11.54 -2.14 -0.54
C THR A 80 10.99 -1.12 -1.55
N ALA A 81 9.69 -1.19 -1.85
CA ALA A 81 9.06 -0.33 -2.84
C ALA A 81 9.21 1.17 -2.51
N PRO A 82 9.09 1.63 -1.25
CA PRO A 82 9.29 3.05 -0.93
C PRO A 82 10.69 3.55 -1.28
N GLU A 83 11.74 2.78 -0.97
CA GLU A 83 13.12 3.14 -1.31
C GLU A 83 13.32 3.20 -2.82
N ALA A 84 12.81 2.21 -3.56
CA ALA A 84 12.88 2.19 -5.02
C ALA A 84 12.19 3.42 -5.65
N VAL A 85 11.02 3.80 -5.14
CA VAL A 85 10.29 5.00 -5.58
C VAL A 85 11.05 6.27 -5.22
N ALA A 86 11.65 6.34 -4.02
CA ALA A 86 12.44 7.49 -3.58
C ALA A 86 13.63 7.71 -4.53
N ASP A 87 14.37 6.64 -4.84
CA ASP A 87 15.55 6.67 -5.70
C ASP A 87 15.18 7.02 -7.15
N ALA A 88 14.16 6.38 -7.71
CA ALA A 88 13.74 6.60 -9.10
C ALA A 88 13.19 8.01 -9.36
N ARG A 89 12.50 8.60 -8.37
CA ARG A 89 11.77 9.87 -8.54
C ARG A 89 12.41 11.06 -7.83
N GLY A 90 13.50 10.85 -7.10
CA GLY A 90 14.14 11.89 -6.29
C GLY A 90 13.21 12.47 -5.22
N THR A 91 12.34 11.63 -4.64
CA THR A 91 11.33 12.06 -3.68
C THR A 91 11.74 11.77 -2.25
N TYR A 92 11.13 12.49 -1.30
CA TYR A 92 11.39 12.30 0.13
C TYR A 92 10.46 11.26 0.76
N ALA A 93 10.82 10.86 1.97
CA ALA A 93 10.29 9.70 2.69
C ALA A 93 8.74 9.54 2.67
N PRO A 94 7.93 10.44 3.26
CA PRO A 94 6.46 10.36 3.19
C PRO A 94 5.88 10.19 1.79
N HIS A 95 6.39 10.93 0.80
CA HIS A 95 5.84 10.89 -0.55
C HIS A 95 6.15 9.57 -1.26
N SER A 96 7.37 9.06 -1.09
CA SER A 96 7.76 7.75 -1.64
C SER A 96 6.93 6.59 -1.06
N VAL A 97 6.59 6.64 0.24
CA VAL A 97 5.76 5.62 0.91
C VAL A 97 4.33 5.65 0.37
N TRP A 98 3.73 6.84 0.27
CA TRP A 98 2.42 7.01 -0.35
C TRP A 98 2.42 6.41 -1.75
N GLN A 99 3.29 6.90 -2.64
CA GLN A 99 3.32 6.47 -4.03
C GLN A 99 3.54 4.97 -4.18
N ALA A 100 4.50 4.40 -3.43
CA ALA A 100 4.75 2.96 -3.43
C ALA A 100 3.50 2.16 -3.01
N SER A 101 2.86 2.54 -1.90
CA SER A 101 1.64 1.85 -1.44
C SER A 101 0.51 1.91 -2.48
N LEU A 102 0.36 3.04 -3.18
CA LEU A 102 -0.65 3.20 -4.22
C LEU A 102 -0.41 2.28 -5.42
N LEU A 103 0.84 2.19 -5.87
CA LEU A 103 1.22 1.29 -6.98
C LEU A 103 0.99 -0.17 -6.58
N LEU A 104 1.35 -0.55 -5.34
CA LEU A 104 1.13 -1.89 -4.82
C LEU A 104 -0.37 -2.25 -4.74
N ALA A 105 -1.20 -1.35 -4.18
CA ALA A 105 -2.65 -1.58 -4.10
C ALA A 105 -3.29 -1.72 -5.49
N ARG A 106 -2.97 -0.83 -6.42
CA ARG A 106 -3.52 -0.90 -7.78
C ARG A 106 -3.07 -2.14 -8.55
N ALA A 107 -1.84 -2.59 -8.31
CA ALA A 107 -1.30 -3.82 -8.87
C ALA A 107 -2.06 -5.05 -8.35
N VAL A 108 -2.41 -5.07 -7.06
CA VAL A 108 -3.28 -6.10 -6.48
C VAL A 108 -4.67 -6.13 -7.13
N ASP A 109 -5.30 -4.97 -7.33
CA ASP A 109 -6.64 -4.89 -7.93
C ASP A 109 -6.70 -5.51 -9.34
N GLN A 110 -5.57 -5.57 -10.07
CA GLN A 110 -5.53 -6.23 -11.38
C GLN A 110 -5.80 -7.75 -11.29
N GLY A 111 -5.49 -8.38 -10.14
CA GLY A 111 -5.75 -9.79 -9.92
C GLY A 111 -7.26 -10.12 -9.98
N ALA A 112 -8.09 -9.27 -9.37
CA ALA A 112 -9.55 -9.39 -9.45
C ALA A 112 -10.08 -9.23 -10.89
N GLU A 113 -9.31 -8.56 -11.76
CA GLU A 113 -9.67 -8.36 -13.17
C GLU A 113 -9.16 -9.45 -14.11
N GLY A 114 -8.49 -10.47 -13.56
CA GLY A 114 -8.02 -11.67 -14.24
C GLY A 114 -6.51 -11.73 -14.51
N ALA A 115 -5.73 -10.75 -14.04
CA ALA A 115 -4.27 -10.79 -14.19
C ALA A 115 -3.63 -11.82 -13.25
N LEU A 116 -2.57 -12.50 -13.70
CA LEU A 116 -1.78 -13.37 -12.82
C LEU A 116 -0.89 -12.51 -11.90
N VAL A 117 -1.20 -12.47 -10.60
CA VAL A 117 -0.37 -11.78 -9.61
C VAL A 117 0.68 -12.74 -9.05
N VAL A 118 1.95 -12.36 -9.18
CA VAL A 118 3.11 -13.13 -8.73
C VAL A 118 3.80 -12.35 -7.61
N SER A 119 3.61 -12.84 -6.38
CA SER A 119 4.07 -12.16 -5.17
C SER A 119 5.52 -12.47 -4.81
N GLY A 120 6.11 -11.63 -3.96
CA GLY A 120 7.46 -11.81 -3.48
C GLY A 120 7.68 -13.16 -2.79
N ASN A 121 6.71 -13.62 -2.00
CA ASN A 121 6.79 -14.92 -1.35
C ASN A 121 6.77 -16.07 -2.37
N GLN A 122 5.92 -16.01 -3.39
CA GLN A 122 5.91 -17.00 -4.48
C GLN A 122 7.25 -17.01 -5.23
N LEU A 123 7.78 -15.83 -5.55
CA LEU A 123 9.08 -15.68 -6.23
C LEU A 123 10.23 -16.21 -5.37
N ASN A 124 10.15 -16.08 -4.05
CA ASN A 124 11.13 -16.63 -3.12
C ASN A 124 11.19 -18.17 -3.14
N HIS A 125 10.07 -18.83 -3.38
CA HIS A 125 10.02 -20.29 -3.50
C HIS A 125 10.54 -20.82 -4.85
N ILE A 126 10.59 -19.97 -5.87
CA ILE A 126 10.98 -20.32 -7.25
C ILE A 126 12.43 -19.89 -7.55
N ARG A 127 13.12 -19.26 -6.58
CA ARG A 127 14.52 -18.81 -6.69
C ARG A 127 15.34 -19.91 -7.35
N GLU A 128 15.95 -19.59 -8.49
CA GLU A 128 16.85 -20.45 -9.29
C GLU A 128 16.19 -21.38 -10.32
N ARG A 129 14.86 -21.37 -10.48
CA ARG A 129 14.20 -22.11 -11.57
C ARG A 129 13.46 -21.17 -12.52
N ARG A 130 13.58 -21.47 -13.81
CA ARG A 130 12.73 -20.84 -14.83
C ARG A 130 11.31 -21.34 -14.62
N PHE A 131 10.33 -20.43 -14.66
CA PHE A 131 8.93 -20.75 -14.52
C PHE A 131 8.13 -20.10 -15.65
N SER A 132 7.11 -20.80 -16.11
CA SER A 132 6.23 -20.36 -17.19
C SER A 132 5.04 -19.62 -16.61
N LEU A 133 4.84 -18.39 -17.06
CA LEU A 133 3.74 -17.51 -16.69
C LEU A 133 2.62 -17.57 -17.72
N THR A 134 3.01 -17.73 -18.98
CA THR A 134 2.12 -17.99 -20.12
C THR A 134 2.76 -19.06 -21.00
N ASP A 135 2.07 -19.47 -22.06
CA ASP A 135 2.59 -20.43 -23.04
C ASP A 135 3.86 -19.93 -23.76
N TRP A 136 4.11 -18.62 -23.74
CA TRP A 136 5.24 -17.99 -24.42
C TRP A 136 6.21 -17.27 -23.47
N LEU A 137 5.77 -16.89 -22.27
CA LEU A 137 6.58 -16.16 -21.29
C LEU A 137 7.09 -17.11 -20.21
N SER A 138 8.36 -17.46 -20.29
CA SER A 138 9.06 -18.16 -19.22
C SER A 138 10.20 -17.30 -18.70
N ILE A 139 10.18 -16.95 -17.41
CA ILE A 139 11.17 -16.05 -16.80
C ILE A 139 11.96 -16.82 -15.74
N GLN A 140 13.25 -16.51 -15.63
CA GLN A 140 14.06 -16.87 -14.47
C GLN A 140 14.11 -15.65 -13.54
N PRO A 141 13.63 -15.74 -12.29
CA PRO A 141 13.73 -14.63 -11.35
C PRO A 141 15.19 -14.18 -11.22
N PRO A 142 15.47 -12.86 -11.26
CA PRO A 142 16.79 -12.36 -10.93
C PRO A 142 17.16 -12.73 -9.49
N ARG A 143 18.47 -12.79 -9.21
CA ARG A 143 18.93 -12.97 -7.83
C ARG A 143 18.59 -11.70 -7.05
N ALA A 144 17.76 -11.84 -6.02
CA ALA A 144 17.45 -10.74 -5.12
C ALA A 144 18.72 -10.23 -4.44
N GLY A 145 18.93 -8.92 -4.45
CA GLY A 145 19.99 -8.28 -3.70
C GLY A 145 19.76 -8.32 -2.20
N ASP A 146 20.85 -8.26 -1.43
CA ASP A 146 20.81 -8.09 0.03
C ASP A 146 20.46 -6.63 0.37
N VAL A 147 19.19 -6.30 0.23
CA VAL A 147 18.66 -4.97 0.57
C VAL A 147 17.89 -5.06 1.87
N VAL A 148 18.34 -4.31 2.87
CA VAL A 148 17.68 -4.19 4.16
C VAL A 148 16.78 -2.95 4.12
N PRO A 149 15.44 -3.11 4.26
CA PRO A 149 14.54 -1.97 4.30
C PRO A 149 14.92 -1.00 5.43
N VAL A 150 14.94 0.30 5.12
CA VAL A 150 15.46 1.32 6.04
C VAL A 150 14.46 1.62 7.16
N ARG A 151 13.17 1.30 6.94
CA ARG A 151 12.07 1.67 7.84
C ARG A 151 11.25 0.45 8.28
N PRO A 152 11.57 -0.18 9.43
CA PRO A 152 10.89 -1.39 9.90
C PRO A 152 9.37 -1.25 10.08
N ALA A 153 8.90 -0.07 10.52
CA ALA A 153 7.48 0.19 10.72
C ALA A 153 6.71 0.25 9.39
N VAL A 154 7.28 0.90 8.37
CA VAL A 154 6.69 0.94 7.02
C VAL A 154 6.71 -0.45 6.39
N ARG A 155 7.81 -1.19 6.52
CA ARG A 155 7.90 -2.59 6.07
C ARG A 155 6.81 -3.46 6.67
N THR A 156 6.57 -3.33 7.97
CA THR A 156 5.52 -4.09 8.66
C THR A 156 4.15 -3.73 8.11
N ALA A 157 3.88 -2.44 7.89
CA ALA A 157 2.61 -1.99 7.33
C ALA A 157 2.39 -2.47 5.88
N LEU A 158 3.44 -2.50 5.05
CA LEU A 158 3.39 -2.98 3.66
C LEU A 158 3.41 -4.52 3.54
N SER A 159 3.52 -5.26 4.65
CA SER A 159 3.44 -6.73 4.62
C SER A 159 2.08 -7.24 4.12
N LEU A 160 1.04 -6.39 4.11
CA LEU A 160 -0.25 -6.66 3.47
C LEU A 160 -0.14 -7.06 1.99
N PHE A 161 0.97 -6.70 1.33
CA PHE A 161 1.20 -6.98 -0.09
C PHE A 161 2.16 -8.16 -0.33
N ALA A 162 2.72 -8.77 0.72
CA ALA A 162 3.78 -9.77 0.59
C ALA A 162 3.35 -11.01 -0.21
N ASP A 163 2.06 -11.36 -0.14
CA ASP A 163 1.44 -12.50 -0.82
C ASP A 163 0.60 -12.11 -2.05
N GLY A 164 0.62 -10.83 -2.45
CA GLY A 164 -0.19 -10.33 -3.56
C GLY A 164 -1.59 -9.93 -3.10
N ALA A 165 -2.63 -10.57 -3.66
CA ALA A 165 -4.01 -10.25 -3.32
C ALA A 165 -4.35 -10.63 -1.86
N PRO A 166 -4.89 -9.69 -1.06
CA PRO A 166 -5.16 -9.95 0.34
C PRO A 166 -6.22 -11.04 0.50
N GLN A 167 -6.03 -11.89 1.51
CA GLN A 167 -6.98 -12.94 1.88
C GLN A 167 -7.68 -12.56 3.19
N PRO A 168 -8.95 -12.99 3.40
CA PRO A 168 -9.66 -12.75 4.66
C PRO A 168 -8.82 -13.17 5.88
N GLY A 169 -8.69 -12.27 6.85
CA GLY A 169 -7.88 -12.46 8.05
C GLY A 169 -6.41 -12.06 7.92
N LEU A 170 -5.96 -11.63 6.74
CA LEU A 170 -4.66 -10.96 6.61
C LEU A 170 -4.64 -9.70 7.46
N GLU A 171 -3.57 -9.50 8.23
CA GLU A 171 -3.41 -8.35 9.10
C GLU A 171 -1.99 -7.77 9.05
N ALA A 172 -1.87 -6.47 9.30
CA ALA A 172 -0.60 -5.80 9.50
C ALA A 172 -0.69 -4.75 10.61
N VAL A 173 0.41 -4.61 11.35
CA VAL A 173 0.54 -3.59 12.38
C VAL A 173 1.03 -2.29 11.77
N TRP A 174 0.24 -1.24 11.97
CA TRP A 174 0.57 0.14 11.68
C TRP A 174 1.02 0.79 12.98
N SER A 175 2.33 0.81 13.20
CA SER A 175 2.95 1.41 14.38
C SER A 175 2.63 2.91 14.45
N GLU A 176 2.56 3.44 15.66
CA GLU A 176 2.50 4.87 15.97
C GLU A 176 3.56 5.69 15.21
N ARG A 177 4.69 5.08 14.83
CA ARG A 177 5.78 5.76 14.11
C ARG A 177 5.48 6.13 12.67
N ILE A 178 4.44 5.58 12.05
CA ILE A 178 4.07 5.91 10.67
C ILE A 178 2.93 6.93 10.57
N PHE A 179 2.42 7.40 11.71
CA PHE A 179 1.38 8.42 11.77
C PHE A 179 1.98 9.82 11.93
N GLN A 180 1.16 10.81 11.61
CA GLN A 180 1.44 12.21 11.83
C GLN A 180 0.69 12.71 13.06
N TYR A 181 1.29 13.67 13.74
CA TYR A 181 0.82 14.21 15.01
C TYR A 181 0.68 15.72 14.91
N ASP A 182 -0.26 16.29 15.66
CA ASP A 182 -0.33 17.73 15.84
C ASP A 182 0.99 18.27 16.40
N GLU A 183 1.57 19.28 15.74
CA GLU A 183 2.87 19.83 16.10
C GLU A 183 2.90 20.34 17.54
N ARG A 184 1.78 20.84 18.08
CA ARG A 184 1.71 21.27 19.48
C ARG A 184 1.74 20.09 20.45
N ALA A 185 1.11 18.98 20.08
CA ALA A 185 1.08 17.79 20.90
C ALA A 185 2.42 17.02 20.88
N ALA A 186 3.21 17.16 19.80
CA ALA A 186 4.47 16.44 19.59
C ALA A 186 5.75 17.20 20.05
N ARG A 187 5.66 18.49 20.41
CA ARG A 187 6.85 19.34 20.70
C ARG A 187 7.55 19.02 22.01
N ASP A 188 6.86 18.40 22.98
CA ASP A 188 7.36 18.26 24.35
C ASP A 188 7.73 16.81 24.74
N TRP A 189 7.64 15.85 23.82
CA TRP A 189 7.83 14.43 24.13
C TRP A 189 8.87 13.75 23.23
N ASP A 190 9.83 13.07 23.86
CA ASP A 190 10.90 12.32 23.17
C ASP A 190 10.39 11.03 22.49
N ALA A 191 9.16 10.59 22.79
CA ALA A 191 8.60 9.32 22.34
C ALA A 191 7.41 9.51 21.37
N ALA A 192 7.47 8.84 20.23
CA ALA A 192 6.38 8.81 19.25
C ALA A 192 5.07 8.32 19.88
N GLY A 193 3.96 8.99 19.56
CA GLY A 193 2.62 8.64 20.04
C GLY A 193 2.19 9.30 21.35
N GLN A 194 3.07 9.94 22.12
CA GLN A 194 2.69 10.64 23.35
C GLN A 194 2.21 12.08 23.04
N LEU A 195 1.04 12.45 23.55
CA LEU A 195 0.34 13.67 23.18
C LEU A 195 -0.23 14.39 24.41
N ASP A 196 0.07 15.68 24.52
CA ASP A 196 -0.68 16.59 25.39
C ASP A 196 -2.01 16.96 24.72
N VAL A 197 -3.12 16.68 25.40
CA VAL A 197 -4.47 16.97 24.86
C VAL A 197 -4.95 18.38 25.19
N THR A 198 -4.23 19.12 26.04
CA THR A 198 -4.55 20.48 26.46
C THR A 198 -4.80 21.41 25.27
N GLY A 199 -5.81 22.27 25.40
CA GLY A 199 -6.18 23.25 24.39
C GLY A 199 -7.57 23.02 23.80
N ARG A 200 -7.75 23.49 22.57
CA ARG A 200 -9.03 23.46 21.85
C ARG A 200 -9.25 22.10 21.16
N PRO A 201 -10.51 21.79 20.80
CA PRO A 201 -10.82 20.64 19.94
C PRO A 201 -9.96 20.66 18.67
N ARG A 202 -9.36 19.51 18.33
CA ARG A 202 -8.45 19.35 17.19
C ARG A 202 -8.19 17.89 16.86
N ILE A 203 -7.57 17.64 15.72
CA ILE A 203 -6.96 16.36 15.38
C ILE A 203 -5.68 16.21 16.20
N LEU A 204 -5.50 15.08 16.86
CA LEU A 204 -4.29 14.72 17.58
C LEU A 204 -3.37 13.81 16.74
N VAL A 205 -3.97 12.87 16.01
CA VAL A 205 -3.28 11.88 15.16
C VAL A 205 -3.98 11.80 13.81
N TYR A 206 -3.21 11.70 12.72
CA TYR A 206 -3.72 11.47 11.38
C TYR A 206 -2.73 10.68 10.50
N GLY A 207 -3.22 10.05 9.43
CA GLY A 207 -2.42 9.21 8.51
C GLY A 207 -2.72 7.71 8.65
N PRO A 208 -1.82 6.80 8.22
CA PRO A 208 -0.50 7.04 7.66
C PRO A 208 -0.52 7.36 6.15
N TYR A 209 -1.70 7.41 5.52
CA TYR A 209 -1.85 7.56 4.06
C TYR A 209 -1.18 6.43 3.28
N LEU A 210 -1.38 5.19 3.75
CA LEU A 210 -1.04 3.99 3.00
C LEU A 210 -2.25 3.58 2.17
N ALA A 211 -2.03 3.23 0.90
CA ALA A 211 -3.11 2.70 0.08
C ALA A 211 -3.52 1.31 0.54
N LEU A 212 -4.83 1.05 0.48
CA LEU A 212 -5.39 -0.28 0.57
C LEU A 212 -6.07 -0.61 -0.78
N PRO A 213 -5.96 -1.86 -1.28
CA PRO A 213 -6.71 -2.31 -2.45
C PRO A 213 -8.21 -2.42 -2.13
N ALA A 214 -9.01 -2.63 -3.17
CA ALA A 214 -10.45 -2.77 -3.02
C ALA A 214 -10.83 -3.89 -2.03
N GLY A 215 -11.83 -3.65 -1.18
CA GLY A 215 -12.28 -4.59 -0.17
C GLY A 215 -12.82 -3.94 1.10
N VAL A 216 -13.25 -4.80 2.02
CA VAL A 216 -13.67 -4.40 3.36
C VAL A 216 -12.47 -4.50 4.28
N TRP A 217 -12.12 -3.38 4.91
CA TRP A 217 -10.97 -3.28 5.78
C TRP A 217 -11.37 -2.83 7.17
N ARG A 218 -10.79 -3.50 8.17
CA ARG A 218 -11.00 -3.22 9.58
C ARG A 218 -9.76 -2.58 10.18
N ALA A 219 -9.92 -1.49 10.91
CA ALA A 219 -8.88 -0.93 11.76
C ALA A 219 -9.22 -1.16 13.24
N LYS A 220 -8.27 -1.72 13.98
CA LYS A 220 -8.26 -1.77 15.44
C LYS A 220 -7.30 -0.73 15.97
N VAL A 221 -7.82 0.43 16.36
CA VAL A 221 -7.06 1.58 16.81
C VAL A 221 -6.86 1.51 18.32
N ARG A 222 -5.62 1.64 18.79
CA ARG A 222 -5.29 1.53 20.21
C ARG A 222 -4.70 2.83 20.74
N PHE A 223 -5.18 3.26 21.91
CA PHE A 223 -4.64 4.43 22.61
C PHE A 223 -4.80 4.29 24.11
N ALA A 224 -3.98 5.00 24.88
CA ALA A 224 -4.10 5.09 26.33
C ALA A 224 -4.42 6.51 26.77
N VAL A 225 -5.19 6.67 27.84
CA VAL A 225 -5.52 7.96 28.45
C VAL A 225 -5.23 7.96 29.94
N ASP A 226 -4.83 9.12 30.46
CA ASP A 226 -4.65 9.35 31.90
C ASP A 226 -5.95 9.80 32.61
N GLU A 227 -5.85 10.18 33.89
CA GLU A 227 -6.97 10.64 34.73
C GLU A 227 -7.68 11.90 34.24
N GLN A 228 -7.02 12.74 33.44
CA GLN A 228 -7.64 13.97 32.94
C GLN A 228 -8.18 13.79 31.52
N ALA A 229 -7.43 13.10 30.67
CA ALA A 229 -7.83 12.75 29.32
C ALA A 229 -9.03 11.79 29.31
N CYS A 230 -9.15 10.90 30.31
CA CYS A 230 -10.30 9.98 30.41
C CYS A 230 -11.63 10.67 30.73
N LYS A 231 -11.68 12.00 30.84
CA LYS A 231 -12.92 12.77 31.04
C LYS A 231 -13.36 13.48 29.77
N ARG A 232 -12.68 13.24 28.65
CA ARG A 232 -12.89 13.92 27.37
C ARG A 232 -13.57 12.98 26.37
N GLU A 233 -14.29 13.59 25.43
CA GLU A 233 -14.77 12.88 24.25
C GLU A 233 -13.71 12.91 23.14
N PHE A 234 -13.45 11.73 22.58
CA PHE A 234 -12.61 11.53 21.41
C PHE A 234 -13.45 11.01 20.25
N ARG A 235 -13.05 11.33 19.02
CA ARG A 235 -13.62 10.72 17.81
C ARG A 235 -12.54 10.02 17.02
N ILE A 236 -12.80 8.78 16.62
CA ILE A 236 -11.94 8.01 15.73
C ILE A 236 -12.64 7.94 14.38
N ASP A 237 -11.92 8.32 13.32
CA ASP A 237 -12.35 8.15 11.94
C ASP A 237 -11.47 7.07 11.26
N TRP A 238 -12.07 6.23 10.42
CA TRP A 238 -11.41 5.22 9.58
C TRP A 238 -12.02 5.22 8.18
N GLY A 239 -11.19 5.37 7.15
CA GLY A 239 -11.68 5.42 5.77
C GLY A 239 -10.69 6.09 4.83
N THR A 240 -11.21 6.69 3.77
CA THR A 240 -10.44 7.51 2.83
C THR A 240 -10.53 8.99 3.22
N PRO A 241 -9.62 9.87 2.76
CA PRO A 241 -9.73 11.31 3.00
C PRO A 241 -11.07 11.95 2.58
N ALA A 242 -11.84 11.29 1.70
CA ALA A 242 -13.13 11.75 1.20
C ALA A 242 -14.34 11.10 1.89
N ASP A 243 -14.17 9.95 2.55
CA ASP A 243 -15.26 9.16 3.13
C ASP A 243 -14.78 8.35 4.34
N PHE A 244 -15.45 8.51 5.48
CA PHE A 244 -15.05 7.94 6.76
C PHE A 244 -16.21 7.23 7.46
N GLN A 245 -15.90 6.09 8.07
CA GLN A 245 -16.63 5.57 9.20
C GLN A 245 -16.10 6.25 10.48
N SER A 246 -16.98 6.77 11.33
CA SER A 246 -16.59 7.48 12.54
C SER A 246 -17.29 6.95 13.78
N THR A 247 -16.59 6.96 14.91
CA THR A 247 -17.19 6.67 16.22
C THR A 247 -16.64 7.63 17.27
N SER A 248 -17.52 8.14 18.13
CA SER A 248 -17.14 8.85 19.35
C SER A 248 -16.94 7.88 20.50
N VAL A 249 -15.99 8.17 21.37
CA VAL A 249 -15.75 7.45 22.61
C VAL A 249 -15.43 8.44 23.72
N SER A 250 -16.09 8.29 24.85
CA SER A 250 -15.71 8.95 26.10
C SER A 250 -15.18 7.87 27.03
N PRO A 251 -13.84 7.73 27.18
CA PRO A 251 -13.28 6.90 28.22
C PRO A 251 -13.93 7.24 29.57
N ASN A 252 -14.03 6.27 30.47
CA ASN A 252 -14.63 6.47 31.79
C ASN A 252 -13.64 6.20 32.93
N ALA A 253 -12.42 5.77 32.59
CA ALA A 253 -11.33 5.51 33.50
C ALA A 253 -9.99 5.72 32.77
N PRO A 254 -8.88 5.95 33.48
CA PRO A 254 -7.55 5.87 32.89
C PRO A 254 -7.28 4.45 32.41
N GLY A 255 -6.56 4.31 31.30
CA GLY A 255 -6.19 2.99 30.79
C GLY A 255 -6.03 2.94 29.29
N VAL A 256 -5.86 1.71 28.78
CA VAL A 256 -5.73 1.41 27.35
C VAL A 256 -7.09 1.04 26.78
N TYR A 257 -7.41 1.63 25.64
CA TYR A 257 -8.63 1.42 24.88
C TYR A 257 -8.28 0.90 23.49
N GLU A 258 -9.18 0.08 22.96
CA GLU A 258 -9.15 -0.40 21.57
C GLU A 258 -10.51 -0.13 20.95
N ILE A 259 -10.49 0.48 19.77
CA ILE A 259 -11.69 0.83 19.01
C ILE A 259 -11.57 0.15 17.64
N GLU A 260 -12.63 -0.57 17.26
CA GLU A 260 -12.71 -1.27 16.00
C GLU A 260 -13.67 -0.54 15.06
N LEU A 261 -13.22 -0.26 13.83
CA LEU A 261 -14.04 0.29 12.76
C LEU A 261 -13.83 -0.51 11.49
N GLU A 262 -14.90 -0.69 10.71
CA GLU A 262 -14.85 -1.27 9.37
C GLU A 262 -15.26 -0.22 8.35
N HIS A 263 -14.62 -0.25 7.18
CA HIS A 263 -14.97 0.62 6.06
C HIS A 263 -14.73 -0.12 4.73
N VAL A 264 -15.49 0.25 3.70
CA VAL A 264 -15.46 -0.38 2.37
C VAL A 264 -14.67 0.49 1.41
N TRP A 265 -13.59 -0.07 0.86
CA TRP A 265 -12.84 0.49 -0.25
C TRP A 265 -13.40 -0.05 -1.57
N PRO A 266 -14.09 0.76 -2.38
CA PRO A 266 -14.58 0.30 -3.68
C PRO A 266 -13.45 0.08 -4.69
N ASP A 267 -12.37 0.85 -4.54
CA ASP A 267 -11.17 0.83 -5.38
C ASP A 267 -9.93 1.07 -4.50
N SER A 268 -8.74 0.80 -5.04
CA SER A 268 -7.47 1.20 -4.42
C SER A 268 -7.42 2.69 -4.07
N ALA A 269 -7.35 3.00 -2.77
CA ALA A 269 -7.30 4.38 -2.28
C ALA A 269 -6.49 4.52 -0.99
N MET A 270 -6.07 5.75 -0.69
CA MET A 270 -5.39 6.07 0.56
C MET A 270 -6.30 5.81 1.75
N ALA A 271 -5.77 5.10 2.75
CA ALA A 271 -6.41 4.92 4.02
C ALA A 271 -5.89 5.93 5.05
N GLU A 272 -6.81 6.42 5.88
CA GLU A 272 -6.54 7.41 6.90
C GLU A 272 -7.31 7.04 8.17
N ILE A 273 -6.58 7.05 9.29
CA ILE A 273 -7.13 7.05 10.64
C ILE A 273 -6.97 8.47 11.16
N ARG A 274 -8.01 9.00 11.79
CA ARG A 274 -7.93 10.27 12.53
C ARG A 274 -8.37 10.05 13.96
N LEU A 275 -7.62 10.60 14.91
CA LEU A 275 -8.02 10.70 16.31
C LEU A 275 -8.21 12.16 16.66
N TRP A 276 -9.44 12.52 16.99
CA TRP A 276 -9.83 13.86 17.41
C TRP A 276 -10.05 13.91 18.91
N ILE A 277 -9.69 15.04 19.52
CA ILE A 277 -10.33 15.48 20.76
C ILE A 277 -11.46 16.45 20.41
N MET A 278 -12.66 16.16 20.89
CA MET A 278 -13.89 16.89 20.50
C MET A 278 -14.18 18.08 21.41
N GLU A 279 -13.55 18.12 22.58
CA GLU A 279 -13.77 19.13 23.61
C GLU A 279 -12.47 19.86 23.98
N GLY A 280 -12.62 21.04 24.59
CA GLY A 280 -11.46 21.71 25.18
C GLY A 280 -10.96 20.98 26.41
N ALA A 281 -9.65 20.83 26.55
CA ALA A 281 -9.01 20.27 27.74
C ALA A 281 -8.09 21.30 28.39
N PHE A 282 -8.07 21.32 29.73
CA PHE A 282 -7.12 22.13 30.50
C PHE A 282 -5.84 21.36 30.86
N ASP A 283 -5.90 20.03 30.83
CA ASP A 283 -4.83 19.09 31.13
C ASP A 283 -5.21 17.70 30.57
N GLY A 284 -4.22 16.83 30.44
CA GLY A 284 -4.34 15.41 30.16
C GLY A 284 -3.35 14.89 29.12
N ARG A 285 -3.06 13.59 29.22
CA ARG A 285 -2.19 12.87 28.29
C ARG A 285 -2.93 11.76 27.56
N LEU A 286 -2.61 11.63 26.28
CA LEU A 286 -2.99 10.50 25.44
C LEU A 286 -1.75 9.87 24.82
N ASP A 287 -1.64 8.53 24.89
CA ASP A 287 -0.60 7.77 24.21
C ASP A 287 -1.23 6.97 23.06
N PHE A 288 -0.96 7.35 21.82
CA PHE A 288 -1.38 6.60 20.64
C PHE A 288 -0.46 5.38 20.45
N LEU A 289 -1.05 4.20 20.38
CA LEU A 289 -0.32 2.92 20.37
C LEU A 289 -0.32 2.25 18.98
N GLY A 290 -0.76 2.96 17.95
CA GLY A 290 -0.89 2.45 16.59
C GLY A 290 -2.25 1.83 16.28
N ALA A 291 -2.30 1.10 15.18
CA ALA A 291 -3.46 0.34 14.75
C ALA A 291 -3.06 -1.02 14.18
N THR A 292 -3.97 -1.99 14.24
CA THR A 292 -3.89 -3.20 13.42
C THR A 292 -4.91 -3.09 12.30
N VAL A 293 -4.47 -3.24 11.06
CA VAL A 293 -5.33 -3.18 9.88
C VAL A 293 -5.48 -4.57 9.30
N ALA A 294 -6.71 -5.02 9.11
CA ALA A 294 -7.03 -6.35 8.65
C ALA A 294 -7.98 -6.34 7.44
N TYR A 295 -7.71 -7.20 6.47
CA TYR A 295 -8.61 -7.47 5.37
C TYR A 295 -9.73 -8.40 5.83
N VAL A 296 -10.97 -7.99 5.63
CA VAL A 296 -12.16 -8.73 6.08
C VAL A 296 -12.71 -9.56 4.92
N SER A 297 -13.02 -8.93 3.79
CA SER A 297 -13.62 -9.58 2.63
C SER A 297 -13.53 -8.73 1.37
N GLU A 298 -13.91 -9.31 0.24
CA GLU A 298 -14.20 -8.57 -0.99
C GLU A 298 -15.34 -7.54 -0.77
N PRO A 299 -15.37 -6.45 -1.55
CA PRO A 299 -16.41 -5.44 -1.42
C PRO A 299 -17.74 -6.01 -1.94
N GLN A 300 -18.74 -6.10 -1.06
CA GLN A 300 -20.09 -6.49 -1.46
C GLN A 300 -20.85 -5.25 -1.96
N PHE A 301 -20.85 -5.03 -3.27
CA PHE A 301 -21.72 -4.02 -3.87
C PHE A 301 -23.15 -4.54 -3.87
N THR A 302 -23.98 -4.06 -2.94
CA THR A 302 -25.42 -4.26 -3.04
C THR A 302 -25.91 -3.31 -4.13
N LEU A 303 -26.24 -3.85 -5.32
CA LEU A 303 -26.94 -3.08 -6.34
C LEU A 303 -28.29 -2.63 -5.75
N ALA A 304 -28.43 -1.32 -5.55
CA ALA A 304 -29.69 -0.69 -5.19
C ALA A 304 -30.57 -0.47 -6.43
#